data_AF-A0A934D8V4-F1
#
_entry.id   AF-A0A934D8V4-F1
#
_cell.length_a   1.000
_cell.length_b   1.000
_cell.length_c   1.000
_cell.angle_alpha   90.00
_cell.angle_beta   90.00
_cell.angle_gamma   90.00
#
_symmetry.space_group_name_H-M   'P 1'
#
loop_
_entity.id
_entity.type
_entity.pdbx_description
1 polymer ?
#
loop_
_entity_poly.entity_id
_entity_poly.type
_entity_poly.pdbx_seq_one_letter_code
_entity_poly.pdbx_strand_id
1 'polypeptide(L)'
;MIIFNFQFSIFNFLNNHTPLLYLTQSLWRDEAFSVLLSEPPLLEIIKLTASDFNPPLYYFILHFWMKIFGNGEIVIRMLSFIFHLLLIFVCYKFAQKLKFSKLTTYYLLLTTFLNPMLIYFAFEARMYSLLALLATASMYFFYTKNWLAYVITSVLGLWTQPFMGFVLLAQGVYLLLNTSEVEVRWIFISFIAILVFFSPWLPVILFQLTRSGPMWIWPINWTTVTTILGNLFTGYEGTPWDLWNKMKVLSLAIIVFSFLSRRLLFLTWAAVPVILVLVISYFKPIYVNRYLIFVTPALVFLIVDCIAKIRNRLTQIALLFSFFIFIFSFNVWFPPLHKKLDLKITIKEIEKLANSTDLVFSQTPLTFFEASYYFPDRSRVFLYNAKKIEVPYYAGHNLITKEKWVDTFPEYPRKAFLIHDDSTYEVISQK
;
A
#
# COMPACT_ATOMS: atom_id res chain seq x y z
N MET A 1 -42.27 -2.33 -2.90
CA MET A 1 -41.68 -3.06 -1.76
C MET A 1 -40.62 -4.09 -2.20
N ILE A 2 -40.91 -4.98 -3.17
CA ILE A 2 -39.95 -5.98 -3.68
C ILE A 2 -38.70 -5.37 -4.34
N ILE A 3 -38.86 -4.32 -5.15
CA ILE A 3 -37.73 -3.62 -5.82
C ILE A 3 -36.80 -2.95 -4.78
N PHE A 4 -37.36 -2.38 -3.72
CA PHE A 4 -36.60 -1.71 -2.67
C PHE A 4 -35.78 -2.72 -1.84
N ASN A 5 -36.37 -3.88 -1.51
CA ASN A 5 -35.67 -4.97 -0.83
C ASN A 5 -34.55 -5.58 -1.69
N PHE A 6 -34.74 -5.65 -3.01
CA PHE A 6 -33.72 -6.15 -3.94
C PHE A 6 -32.54 -5.17 -4.09
N GLN A 7 -32.82 -3.88 -4.25
CA GLN A 7 -31.77 -2.84 -4.28
C GLN A 7 -30.97 -2.79 -2.98
N PHE A 8 -31.65 -2.90 -1.83
CA PHE A 8 -30.99 -2.98 -0.52
C PHE A 8 -30.09 -4.23 -0.41
N SER A 9 -30.56 -5.38 -0.91
CA SER A 9 -29.78 -6.62 -0.95
C SER A 9 -28.50 -6.51 -1.80
N ILE A 10 -28.59 -5.91 -2.99
CA ILE A 10 -27.42 -5.70 -3.86
C ILE A 10 -26.44 -4.73 -3.22
N PHE A 11 -26.91 -3.59 -2.69
CA PHE A 11 -26.03 -2.60 -2.07
C PHE A 11 -25.30 -3.18 -0.85
N ASN A 12 -26.00 -3.96 -0.03
CA ASN A 12 -25.39 -4.68 1.08
C ASN A 12 -24.38 -5.72 0.61
N PHE A 13 -24.68 -6.47 -0.46
CA PHE A 13 -23.72 -7.41 -1.02
C PHE A 13 -22.44 -6.70 -1.49
N LEU A 14 -22.60 -5.62 -2.25
CA LEU A 14 -21.47 -4.83 -2.75
C LEU A 14 -20.61 -4.29 -1.62
N ASN A 15 -21.21 -3.67 -0.60
CA ASN A 15 -20.46 -3.05 0.50
C ASN A 15 -19.85 -4.04 1.49
N ASN A 16 -20.35 -5.28 1.58
CA ASN A 16 -19.84 -6.24 2.56
C ASN A 16 -18.97 -7.34 1.94
N HIS A 17 -19.14 -7.64 0.66
CA HIS A 17 -18.47 -8.77 0.02
C HIS A 17 -17.52 -8.36 -1.10
N THR A 18 -17.59 -7.15 -1.64
CA THR A 18 -16.68 -6.73 -2.73
C THR A 18 -15.62 -5.76 -2.24
N PRO A 19 -14.61 -5.39 -3.06
CA PRO A 19 -13.62 -4.39 -2.68
C PRO A 19 -14.20 -3.01 -2.32
N LEU A 20 -15.48 -2.72 -2.64
CA LEU A 20 -16.17 -1.52 -2.17
C LEU A 20 -16.28 -1.44 -0.63
N LEU A 21 -16.18 -2.58 0.08
CA LEU A 21 -16.01 -2.61 1.52
C LEU A 21 -14.82 -1.75 1.96
N TYR A 22 -13.70 -1.84 1.23
CA TYR A 22 -12.48 -1.13 1.58
C TYR A 22 -12.62 0.38 1.45
N LEU A 23 -13.45 0.84 0.51
CA LEU A 23 -13.75 2.26 0.32
C LEU A 23 -14.60 2.84 1.47
N THR A 24 -15.51 2.03 2.03
CA THR A 24 -16.59 2.51 2.92
C THR A 24 -16.41 2.17 4.40
N GLN A 25 -15.49 1.26 4.76
CA GLN A 25 -15.16 0.96 6.15
C GLN A 25 -14.39 2.09 6.85
N SER A 26 -14.26 2.02 8.17
CA SER A 26 -13.48 3.01 8.95
C SER A 26 -11.99 3.05 8.56
N LEU A 27 -11.34 4.19 8.80
CA LEU A 27 -9.89 4.33 8.67
C LEU A 27 -9.21 3.39 9.66
N TRP A 28 -8.04 2.92 9.25
CA TRP A 28 -7.25 2.01 10.04
C TRP A 28 -5.85 2.52 10.15
N ARG A 29 -5.36 2.65 11.39
CA ARG A 29 -3.95 2.81 11.75
C ARG A 29 -3.17 3.73 10.80
N ASP A 30 -2.47 3.13 9.84
CA ASP A 30 -1.64 3.79 8.83
C ASP A 30 -2.40 4.84 7.98
N GLU A 31 -3.70 4.66 7.73
CA GLU A 31 -4.54 5.64 7.03
C GLU A 31 -4.77 6.89 7.89
N ALA A 32 -5.14 6.70 9.16
CA ALA A 32 -5.30 7.80 10.11
C ALA A 32 -3.97 8.54 10.33
N PHE A 33 -2.87 7.79 10.45
CA PHE A 33 -1.51 8.35 10.48
C PHE A 33 -1.22 9.21 9.24
N SER A 34 -1.59 8.74 8.04
CA SER A 34 -1.34 9.47 6.79
C SER A 34 -2.12 10.78 6.71
N VAL A 35 -3.36 10.80 7.21
CA VAL A 35 -4.16 12.01 7.35
C VAL A 35 -3.48 12.99 8.30
N LEU A 36 -3.20 12.56 9.54
CA LEU A 36 -2.62 13.41 10.58
C LEU A 36 -1.24 13.95 10.17
N LEU A 37 -0.42 13.15 9.48
CA LEU A 37 0.88 13.60 8.97
C LEU A 37 0.76 14.64 7.86
N SER A 38 -0.35 14.64 7.12
CA SER A 38 -0.56 15.51 5.95
C SER A 38 -1.33 16.79 6.28
N GLU A 39 -1.82 16.97 7.50
CA GLU A 39 -2.54 18.19 7.93
C GLU A 39 -1.64 19.41 8.17
N PRO A 40 -0.44 19.29 8.79
CA PRO A 40 0.42 20.43 9.08
C PRO A 40 0.94 21.18 7.83
N PRO A 41 1.52 22.38 7.98
CA PRO A 41 2.22 23.06 6.89
C PRO A 41 3.35 22.21 6.30
N LEU A 42 3.67 22.42 5.00
CA LEU A 42 4.60 21.58 4.24
C LEU A 42 5.98 21.40 4.90
N LEU A 43 6.52 22.45 5.54
CA LEU A 43 7.81 22.36 6.22
C LEU A 43 7.77 21.37 7.39
N GLU A 44 6.63 21.31 8.09
CA GLU A 44 6.45 20.38 9.20
C GLU A 44 6.28 18.95 8.68
N ILE A 45 5.58 18.76 7.56
CA ILE A 45 5.51 17.47 6.86
C ILE A 45 6.92 16.96 6.51
N ILE A 46 7.83 17.83 6.04
CA ILE A 46 9.23 17.47 5.76
C ILE A 46 9.93 16.97 7.03
N LYS A 47 9.80 17.67 8.16
CA LYS A 47 10.44 17.27 9.42
C LYS A 47 9.87 15.96 9.97
N LEU A 48 8.55 15.80 9.91
CA LEU A 48 7.85 14.61 10.35
C LEU A 48 8.28 13.40 9.51
N THR A 49 8.31 13.54 8.19
CA THR A 49 8.76 12.47 7.26
C THR A 49 10.25 12.22 7.32
N ALA A 50 11.08 13.22 7.64
CA ALA A 50 12.50 12.99 7.92
C ALA A 50 12.71 12.11 9.17
N SER A 51 11.69 12.05 10.04
CA SER A 51 11.63 11.17 11.21
C SER A 51 10.81 9.89 10.98
N ASP A 52 10.46 9.57 9.72
CA ASP A 52 9.71 8.37 9.29
C ASP A 52 10.41 7.73 8.07
N PHE A 53 10.14 6.46 7.77
CA PHE A 53 10.79 5.71 6.70
C PHE A 53 10.40 6.13 5.28
N ASN A 54 9.36 6.95 5.10
CA ASN A 54 8.84 7.33 3.78
C ASN A 54 9.04 8.83 3.50
N PRO A 55 9.57 9.19 2.32
CA PRO A 55 9.73 10.59 1.92
C PRO A 55 8.38 11.32 1.67
N PRO A 56 8.41 12.65 1.56
CA PRO A 56 7.20 13.48 1.72
C PRO A 56 6.22 13.53 0.54
N LEU A 57 6.54 13.00 -0.64
CA LEU A 57 5.75 13.30 -1.84
C LEU A 57 4.27 12.93 -1.71
N TYR A 58 3.97 11.72 -1.22
CA TYR A 58 2.59 11.29 -1.06
C TYR A 58 1.82 12.21 -0.08
N TYR A 59 2.45 12.55 1.03
CA TYR A 59 1.87 13.39 2.07
C TYR A 59 1.66 14.84 1.60
N PHE A 60 2.53 15.36 0.74
CA PHE A 60 2.29 16.64 0.07
C PHE A 60 1.06 16.59 -0.84
N ILE A 61 0.93 15.55 -1.65
CA ILE A 61 -0.24 15.42 -2.53
C ILE A 61 -1.51 15.28 -1.70
N LEU A 62 -1.47 14.48 -0.63
CA LEU A 62 -2.60 14.32 0.28
C LEU A 62 -2.94 15.62 1.03
N HIS A 63 -1.94 16.42 1.44
CA HIS A 63 -2.15 17.74 2.05
C HIS A 63 -3.00 18.65 1.16
N PHE A 64 -2.62 18.80 -0.10
CA PHE A 64 -3.36 19.63 -1.05
C PHE A 64 -4.72 19.03 -1.41
N TRP A 65 -4.81 17.71 -1.54
CA TRP A 65 -6.07 17.00 -1.77
C TRP A 65 -7.08 17.27 -0.66
N MET A 66 -6.66 17.14 0.60
CA MET A 66 -7.53 17.39 1.76
C MET A 66 -7.94 18.86 1.86
N LYS A 67 -7.08 19.81 1.49
CA LYS A 67 -7.43 21.24 1.46
C LYS A 67 -8.51 21.57 0.43
N ILE A 68 -8.55 20.84 -0.69
CA ILE A 68 -9.50 21.10 -1.78
C ILE A 68 -10.82 20.34 -1.58
N PHE A 69 -10.75 19.07 -1.19
CA PHE A 69 -11.89 18.17 -1.17
C PHE A 69 -12.36 17.77 0.24
N GLY A 70 -11.62 18.13 1.29
CA GLY A 70 -11.85 17.70 2.66
C GLY A 70 -11.15 16.38 3.02
N ASN A 71 -11.30 15.97 4.28
CA ASN A 71 -10.58 14.84 4.88
C ASN A 71 -11.45 13.61 5.18
N GLY A 72 -12.66 13.52 4.61
CA GLY A 72 -13.54 12.36 4.81
C GLY A 72 -12.96 11.05 4.23
N GLU A 73 -13.33 9.91 4.82
CA GLU A 73 -12.78 8.57 4.51
C GLU A 73 -12.77 8.24 3.01
N ILE A 74 -13.93 8.39 2.36
CA ILE A 74 -14.07 8.14 0.92
C ILE A 74 -13.20 9.12 0.14
N VAL A 75 -13.22 10.41 0.51
CA VAL A 75 -12.49 11.46 -0.20
C VAL A 75 -11.00 11.20 -0.22
N ILE A 76 -10.40 10.87 0.94
CA ILE A 76 -8.96 10.62 1.00
C ILE A 76 -8.55 9.34 0.26
N ARG A 77 -9.41 8.31 0.23
CA ARG A 77 -9.18 7.07 -0.53
C ARG A 77 -9.35 7.26 -2.03
N MET A 78 -10.20 8.20 -2.46
CA MET A 78 -10.37 8.52 -3.88
C MET A 78 -9.08 9.02 -4.54
N LEU A 79 -8.18 9.66 -3.78
CA LEU A 79 -6.85 10.02 -4.28
C LEU A 79 -6.06 8.78 -4.72
N SER A 80 -6.00 7.75 -3.88
CA SER A 80 -5.34 6.47 -4.19
C SER A 80 -6.03 5.74 -5.35
N PHE A 81 -7.36 5.82 -5.42
CA PHE A 81 -8.11 5.24 -6.52
C PHE A 81 -7.79 5.92 -7.86
N ILE A 82 -7.62 7.25 -7.88
CA ILE A 82 -7.18 7.98 -9.08
C ILE A 82 -5.81 7.49 -9.54
N PHE A 83 -4.86 7.26 -8.62
CA PHE A 83 -3.56 6.70 -8.98
C PHE A 83 -3.68 5.29 -9.58
N HIS A 84 -4.59 4.46 -9.08
CA HIS A 84 -4.89 3.15 -9.65
C HIS A 84 -5.48 3.25 -11.07
N LEU A 85 -6.40 4.19 -11.32
CA LEU A 85 -6.92 4.44 -12.66
C LEU A 85 -5.82 4.91 -13.64
N LEU A 86 -4.93 5.79 -13.18
CA LEU A 86 -3.78 6.22 -13.96
C LEU A 86 -2.80 5.07 -14.22
N LEU A 87 -2.60 4.16 -13.26
CA LEU A 87 -1.80 2.95 -13.45
C LEU A 87 -2.36 2.10 -14.60
N ILE A 88 -3.67 1.91 -14.65
CA ILE A 88 -4.35 1.19 -15.73
C ILE A 88 -4.14 1.89 -17.08
N PHE A 89 -4.20 3.22 -17.11
CA PHE A 89 -3.90 3.98 -18.31
C PHE A 89 -2.45 3.78 -18.80
N VAL A 90 -1.48 3.74 -17.90
CA VAL A 90 -0.08 3.42 -18.25
C VAL A 90 0.02 1.98 -18.76
N CYS A 91 -0.66 1.01 -18.13
CA CYS A 91 -0.72 -0.36 -18.61
C CYS A 91 -1.29 -0.46 -20.03
N TYR A 92 -2.33 0.33 -20.34
CA TYR A 92 -2.87 0.44 -21.70
C TYR A 92 -1.82 0.94 -22.70
N LYS A 93 -1.09 2.02 -22.36
CA LYS A 93 0.00 2.54 -23.22
C LYS A 93 1.09 1.48 -23.45
N PHE A 94 1.45 0.74 -22.40
CA PHE A 94 2.41 -0.36 -22.50
C PHE A 94 1.92 -1.47 -23.45
N ALA A 95 0.64 -1.87 -23.33
CA ALA A 95 0.02 -2.87 -24.19
C ALA A 95 0.07 -2.49 -25.68
N GLN A 96 -0.17 -1.21 -26.00
CA GLN A 96 -0.06 -0.70 -27.36
C GLN A 96 1.37 -0.79 -27.89
N LYS A 97 2.37 -0.45 -27.05
CA LYS A 97 3.79 -0.58 -27.43
C LYS A 97 4.23 -2.03 -27.60
N LEU A 98 3.66 -2.96 -26.84
CA LEU A 98 3.86 -4.39 -27.01
C LEU A 98 3.03 -5.01 -28.16
N LYS A 99 2.19 -4.21 -28.84
CA LYS A 99 1.29 -4.63 -29.91
C LYS A 99 0.36 -5.77 -29.49
N PHE A 100 -0.13 -5.71 -28.25
CA PHE A 100 -1.13 -6.67 -27.78
C PHE A 100 -2.43 -6.55 -28.58
N SER A 101 -3.11 -7.68 -28.78
CA SER A 101 -4.43 -7.68 -29.41
C SER A 101 -5.43 -6.90 -28.55
N LYS A 102 -6.58 -6.50 -29.14
CA LYS A 102 -7.66 -5.84 -28.37
C LYS A 102 -8.11 -6.71 -27.18
N LEU A 103 -8.29 -8.00 -27.41
CA LEU A 103 -8.69 -8.96 -26.37
C LEU A 103 -7.66 -9.00 -25.24
N THR A 104 -6.39 -9.21 -25.57
CA THR A 104 -5.27 -9.23 -24.61
C THR A 104 -5.17 -7.94 -23.82
N THR A 105 -5.36 -6.80 -24.49
CA THR A 105 -5.36 -5.48 -23.85
C THR A 105 -6.50 -5.37 -22.84
N TYR A 106 -7.74 -5.73 -23.20
CA TYR A 106 -8.85 -5.68 -22.25
C TYR A 106 -8.63 -6.59 -21.05
N TYR A 107 -8.09 -7.78 -21.24
CA TYR A 107 -7.75 -8.65 -20.12
C TYR A 107 -6.65 -8.08 -19.23
N LEU A 108 -5.58 -7.50 -19.81
CA LEU A 108 -4.55 -6.80 -19.04
C LEU A 108 -5.16 -5.69 -18.16
N LEU A 109 -6.01 -4.84 -18.74
CA LEU A 109 -6.62 -3.73 -17.99
C LEU A 109 -7.58 -4.23 -16.92
N LEU A 110 -8.40 -5.23 -17.24
CA LEU A 110 -9.36 -5.81 -16.30
C LEU A 110 -8.65 -6.53 -15.14
N THR A 111 -7.62 -7.33 -15.45
CA THR A 111 -6.78 -7.98 -14.44
C THR A 111 -6.06 -6.94 -13.59
N THR A 112 -5.52 -5.86 -14.18
CA THR A 112 -4.87 -4.79 -13.39
C THR A 112 -5.88 -4.11 -12.47
N PHE A 113 -7.06 -3.74 -12.99
CA PHE A 113 -8.10 -3.06 -12.23
C PHE A 113 -8.60 -3.91 -11.05
N LEU A 114 -8.89 -5.18 -11.30
CA LEU A 114 -9.44 -6.11 -10.30
C LEU A 114 -8.38 -6.92 -9.57
N ASN A 115 -7.08 -6.70 -9.79
CA ASN A 115 -6.06 -7.48 -9.09
C ASN A 115 -6.24 -7.28 -7.57
N PRO A 116 -6.37 -8.34 -6.76
CA PRO A 116 -6.74 -8.21 -5.34
C PRO A 116 -5.78 -7.33 -4.52
N MET A 117 -4.47 -7.41 -4.81
CA MET A 117 -3.46 -6.54 -4.18
C MET A 117 -3.65 -5.07 -4.59
N LEU A 118 -3.75 -4.82 -5.90
CA LEU A 118 -3.85 -3.45 -6.41
C LEU A 118 -5.17 -2.77 -6.00
N ILE A 119 -6.30 -3.47 -6.07
CA ILE A 119 -7.62 -2.90 -5.74
C ILE A 119 -7.79 -2.64 -4.23
N TYR A 120 -7.17 -3.46 -3.37
CA TYR A 120 -7.14 -3.19 -1.93
C TYR A 120 -6.45 -1.86 -1.64
N PHE A 121 -5.23 -1.66 -2.17
CA PHE A 121 -4.48 -0.42 -1.97
C PHE A 121 -4.99 0.75 -2.81
N ALA A 122 -5.85 0.51 -3.81
CA ALA A 122 -6.59 1.57 -4.49
C ALA A 122 -7.61 2.23 -3.55
N PHE A 123 -8.05 1.53 -2.50
CA PHE A 123 -8.95 2.03 -1.48
C PHE A 123 -8.30 2.16 -0.10
N GLU A 124 -6.97 2.31 -0.04
CA GLU A 124 -6.28 2.77 1.16
C GLU A 124 -5.72 4.17 0.97
N ALA A 125 -5.87 5.04 1.96
CA ALA A 125 -5.20 6.35 2.00
C ALA A 125 -3.69 6.21 2.32
N ARG A 126 -2.96 5.52 1.43
CA ARG A 126 -1.53 5.22 1.51
C ARG A 126 -0.82 5.40 0.17
N MET A 127 0.51 5.51 0.22
CA MET A 127 1.36 5.80 -0.95
C MET A 127 1.49 4.65 -1.97
N TYR A 128 0.99 3.47 -1.66
CA TYR A 128 1.26 2.24 -2.43
C TYR A 128 0.70 2.30 -3.86
N SER A 129 -0.50 2.84 -4.06
CA SER A 129 -1.07 3.04 -5.40
C SER A 129 -0.29 4.05 -6.24
N LEU A 130 0.20 5.13 -5.62
CA LEU A 130 1.08 6.10 -6.28
C LEU A 130 2.41 5.45 -6.69
N LEU A 131 2.99 4.63 -5.82
CA LEU A 131 4.23 3.91 -6.13
C LEU A 131 4.06 2.90 -7.26
N ALA A 132 2.98 2.11 -7.25
CA ALA A 132 2.69 1.17 -8.33
C ALA A 132 2.55 1.88 -9.69
N LEU A 133 1.87 3.03 -9.71
CA LEU A 133 1.77 3.92 -10.86
C LEU A 133 3.17 4.41 -11.31
N LEU A 134 3.95 5.03 -10.43
CA LEU A 134 5.23 5.65 -10.77
C LEU A 134 6.27 4.62 -11.21
N ALA A 135 6.31 3.45 -10.57
CA ALA A 135 7.18 2.35 -10.97
C ALA A 135 6.81 1.81 -12.36
N THR A 136 5.52 1.62 -12.64
CA THR A 136 5.03 1.16 -13.94
C THR A 136 5.27 2.20 -15.04
N ALA A 137 5.06 3.49 -14.72
CA ALA A 137 5.36 4.60 -15.63
C ALA A 137 6.86 4.72 -15.92
N SER A 138 7.71 4.58 -14.89
CA SER A 138 9.17 4.54 -15.03
C SER A 138 9.58 3.41 -15.98
N MET A 139 9.06 2.20 -15.78
CA MET A 139 9.31 1.06 -16.70
C MET A 139 8.82 1.33 -18.13
N TYR A 140 7.67 1.98 -18.29
CA TYR A 140 7.14 2.35 -19.61
C TYR A 140 8.01 3.35 -20.34
N PHE A 141 8.40 4.43 -19.66
CA PHE A 141 9.23 5.48 -20.26
C PHE A 141 10.67 5.03 -20.49
N PHE A 142 11.18 4.17 -19.61
CA PHE A 142 12.44 3.45 -19.83
C PHE A 142 12.39 2.60 -21.10
N TYR A 143 11.35 1.75 -21.25
CA TYR A 143 11.19 0.90 -22.43
C TYR A 143 10.99 1.70 -23.73
N THR A 144 10.29 2.82 -23.66
CA THR A 144 10.03 3.69 -24.82
C THR A 144 11.13 4.72 -25.07
N LYS A 145 12.21 4.70 -24.27
CA LYS A 145 13.34 5.63 -24.33
C LYS A 145 12.95 7.10 -24.20
N ASN A 146 11.86 7.40 -23.50
CA ASN A 146 11.51 8.76 -23.13
C ASN A 146 12.26 9.12 -21.83
N TRP A 147 13.53 9.49 -21.98
CA TRP A 147 14.46 9.70 -20.88
C TRP A 147 14.01 10.78 -19.88
N LEU A 148 13.39 11.86 -20.35
CA LEU A 148 12.87 12.91 -19.46
C LEU A 148 11.74 12.39 -18.55
N ALA A 149 10.72 11.76 -19.15
CA ALA A 149 9.60 11.20 -18.38
C ALA A 149 10.05 10.04 -17.49
N TYR A 150 11.05 9.27 -17.92
CA TYR A 150 11.70 8.24 -17.13
C TYR A 150 12.38 8.82 -15.87
N VAL A 151 13.18 9.86 -16.01
CA VAL A 151 13.82 10.54 -14.87
C VAL A 151 12.76 11.10 -13.92
N ILE A 152 11.76 11.82 -14.44
CA ILE A 152 10.69 12.41 -13.63
C ILE A 152 9.96 11.34 -12.81
N THR A 153 9.47 10.29 -13.46
CA THR A 153 8.71 9.23 -12.76
C THR A 153 9.57 8.44 -11.79
N SER A 154 10.85 8.24 -12.08
CA SER A 154 11.81 7.58 -11.19
C SER A 154 12.12 8.40 -9.94
N VAL A 155 12.37 9.71 -10.12
CA VAL A 155 12.59 10.65 -9.01
C VAL A 155 11.34 10.73 -8.13
N LEU A 156 10.17 10.95 -8.73
CA LEU A 156 8.92 10.98 -7.97
C LEU A 156 8.66 9.65 -7.25
N GLY A 157 8.99 8.52 -7.86
CA GLY A 157 8.87 7.21 -7.22
C GLY A 157 9.78 7.09 -5.98
N LEU A 158 11.04 7.53 -6.08
CA LEU A 158 11.97 7.55 -4.94
C LEU A 158 11.52 8.50 -3.83
N TRP A 159 10.94 9.66 -4.17
CA TRP A 159 10.32 10.60 -3.23
C TRP A 159 8.97 10.11 -2.67
N THR A 160 8.41 9.02 -3.20
CA THR A 160 7.22 8.35 -2.67
C THR A 160 7.61 7.23 -1.70
N GLN A 161 8.53 6.36 -2.11
CA GLN A 161 9.02 5.27 -1.28
C GLN A 161 10.44 4.85 -1.72
N PRO A 162 11.39 4.62 -0.80
CA PRO A 162 12.76 4.27 -1.16
C PRO A 162 12.90 2.93 -1.89
N PHE A 163 11.92 2.02 -1.76
CA PHE A 163 11.91 0.74 -2.46
C PHE A 163 11.83 0.89 -3.99
N MET A 164 11.47 2.08 -4.50
CA MET A 164 11.61 2.40 -5.93
C MET A 164 13.05 2.16 -6.44
N GLY A 165 14.06 2.25 -5.57
CA GLY A 165 15.44 1.91 -5.92
C GLY A 165 15.60 0.48 -6.47
N PHE A 166 14.80 -0.48 -6.00
CA PHE A 166 14.82 -1.85 -6.51
C PHE A 166 14.30 -1.95 -7.96
N VAL A 167 13.37 -1.08 -8.36
CA VAL A 167 12.88 -0.97 -9.75
C VAL A 167 14.00 -0.45 -10.65
N LEU A 168 14.78 0.53 -10.18
CA LEU A 168 15.92 1.07 -10.91
C LEU A 168 17.05 0.02 -11.06
N LEU A 169 17.29 -0.78 -10.02
CA LEU A 169 18.22 -1.92 -10.11
C LEU A 169 17.73 -2.96 -11.11
N ALA A 170 16.43 -3.25 -11.15
CA ALA A 170 15.86 -4.15 -12.15
C ALA A 170 16.07 -3.66 -13.59
N GLN A 171 15.94 -2.35 -13.84
CA GLN A 171 16.25 -1.73 -15.13
C GLN A 171 17.74 -1.85 -15.47
N GLY A 172 18.63 -1.67 -14.49
CA GLY A 172 20.06 -1.90 -14.65
C GLY A 172 20.39 -3.34 -15.04
N VAL A 173 19.82 -4.33 -14.34
CA VAL A 173 19.99 -5.75 -14.65
C VAL A 173 19.42 -6.09 -16.04
N TYR A 174 18.27 -5.52 -16.42
CA TYR A 174 17.72 -5.68 -17.76
C TYR A 174 18.70 -5.22 -18.85
N LEU A 175 19.36 -4.07 -18.68
CA LEU A 175 20.34 -3.56 -19.64
C LEU A 175 21.57 -4.45 -19.76
N LEU A 176 22.06 -4.98 -18.63
CA LEU A 176 23.20 -5.90 -18.62
C LEU A 176 22.88 -7.20 -19.38
N LEU A 177 21.64 -7.67 -19.29
CA LEU A 177 21.17 -8.90 -19.95
C LEU A 177 20.71 -8.67 -21.39
N ASN A 178 20.41 -7.42 -21.79
CA ASN A 178 19.93 -7.05 -23.11
C ASN A 178 20.81 -5.95 -23.75
N THR A 179 22.04 -6.32 -24.09
CA THR A 179 23.11 -5.40 -24.54
C THR A 179 22.90 -4.81 -25.94
N SER A 180 21.97 -5.34 -26.74
CA SER A 180 21.74 -4.95 -28.13
C SER A 180 20.99 -3.63 -28.32
N GLU A 181 20.39 -3.05 -27.27
CA GLU A 181 19.52 -1.86 -27.38
C GLU A 181 19.99 -0.64 -26.55
N VAL A 182 21.22 -0.67 -26.04
CA VAL A 182 21.69 0.22 -24.96
C VAL A 182 22.22 1.56 -25.48
N GLU A 183 21.48 2.64 -25.23
CA GLU A 183 21.97 4.02 -25.35
C GLU A 183 22.71 4.41 -24.05
N VAL A 184 23.91 3.86 -23.86
CA VAL A 184 24.69 3.97 -22.61
C VAL A 184 24.77 5.41 -22.09
N ARG A 185 24.97 6.38 -22.99
CA ARG A 185 25.03 7.81 -22.65
C ARG A 185 23.75 8.30 -21.96
N TRP A 186 22.58 8.05 -22.54
CA TRP A 186 21.31 8.56 -21.99
C TRP A 186 20.90 7.84 -20.72
N ILE A 187 21.22 6.56 -20.63
CA ILE A 187 21.04 5.77 -19.42
C ILE A 187 21.90 6.36 -18.29
N PHE A 188 23.19 6.58 -18.54
CA PHE A 188 24.09 7.19 -17.56
C PHE A 188 23.62 8.57 -17.12
N ILE A 189 23.28 9.46 -18.06
CA ILE A 189 22.73 10.79 -17.76
C ILE A 189 21.46 10.67 -16.90
N SER A 190 20.57 9.73 -17.22
CA SER A 190 19.33 9.53 -16.46
C SER A 190 19.59 9.06 -15.04
N PHE A 191 20.49 8.10 -14.83
CA PHE A 191 20.86 7.64 -13.49
C PHE A 191 21.51 8.75 -12.66
N ILE A 192 22.42 9.53 -13.25
CA ILE A 192 23.02 10.69 -12.58
C ILE A 192 21.95 11.73 -12.22
N ALA A 193 21.04 12.06 -13.13
CA ALA A 193 19.96 12.99 -12.87
C ALA A 193 19.06 12.49 -11.71
N ILE A 194 18.68 11.22 -11.72
CA ILE A 194 17.87 10.61 -10.64
C ILE A 194 18.59 10.72 -9.30
N LEU A 195 19.90 10.40 -9.26
CA LEU A 195 20.70 10.52 -8.04
C LEU A 195 20.80 11.97 -7.55
N VAL A 196 21.04 12.93 -8.45
CA VAL A 196 21.12 14.36 -8.08
C VAL A 196 19.80 14.84 -7.49
N PHE A 197 18.67 14.55 -8.12
CA PHE A 197 17.35 15.00 -7.65
C PHE A 197 16.86 14.27 -6.39
N PHE A 198 17.40 13.09 -6.08
CA PHE A 198 17.10 12.37 -4.84
C PHE A 198 18.14 12.62 -3.73
N SER A 199 19.32 13.15 -4.08
CA SER A 199 20.41 13.39 -3.14
C SER A 199 20.03 14.17 -1.88
N PRO A 200 19.09 15.14 -1.89
CA PRO A 200 18.70 15.83 -0.66
C PRO A 200 18.09 14.92 0.41
N TRP A 201 17.47 13.81 0.01
CA TRP A 201 16.84 12.85 0.93
C TRP A 201 17.74 11.64 1.27
N LEU A 202 18.84 11.46 0.54
CA LEU A 202 19.74 10.33 0.74
C LEU A 202 20.36 10.32 2.17
N PRO A 203 20.85 11.44 2.74
CA PRO A 203 21.36 11.46 4.12
C PRO A 203 20.30 11.06 5.15
N VAL A 204 19.04 11.45 4.92
CA VAL A 204 17.91 11.13 5.80
C VAL A 204 17.70 9.62 5.87
N ILE A 205 17.66 8.94 4.72
CA ILE A 205 17.52 7.47 4.67
C ILE A 205 18.71 6.78 5.31
N LEU A 206 19.93 7.21 5.02
CA LEU A 206 21.14 6.62 5.61
C LEU A 206 21.11 6.73 7.14
N PHE A 207 20.73 7.90 7.66
CA PHE A 207 20.58 8.13 9.08
C PHE A 207 19.51 7.21 9.70
N GLN A 208 18.35 7.08 9.05
CA GLN A 208 17.28 6.18 9.51
C GLN A 208 17.70 4.71 9.52
N LEU A 209 18.46 4.25 8.52
CA LEU A 209 18.95 2.88 8.47
C LEU A 209 19.91 2.55 9.62
N THR A 210 20.69 3.53 10.10
CA THR A 210 21.59 3.38 11.26
C THR A 210 20.86 3.41 12.60
N ARG A 211 19.72 4.13 12.69
CA ARG A 211 18.94 4.27 13.92
C ARG A 211 17.77 3.31 14.04
N SER A 212 17.39 2.64 12.96
CA SER A 212 16.33 1.64 13.01
C SER A 212 16.78 0.47 13.88
N GLY A 213 16.23 0.39 15.09
CA GLY A 213 16.35 -0.78 15.96
C GLY A 213 15.54 -1.98 15.45
N PRO A 214 15.20 -2.93 16.32
CA PRO A 214 14.30 -4.03 15.98
C PRO A 214 12.98 -3.49 15.40
N MET A 215 12.57 -4.03 14.26
CA MET A 215 11.31 -3.68 13.58
C MET A 215 10.21 -4.67 13.98
N TRP A 216 8.95 -4.28 13.82
CA TRP A 216 7.77 -5.17 13.99
C TRP A 216 7.69 -6.29 12.93
N ILE A 217 8.58 -6.26 11.93
CA ILE A 217 8.60 -7.19 10.81
C ILE A 217 9.28 -8.48 11.24
N TRP A 218 8.57 -9.59 11.12
CA TRP A 218 9.11 -10.91 11.42
C TRP A 218 10.16 -11.35 10.39
N PRO A 219 11.19 -12.11 10.80
CA PRO A 219 12.15 -12.69 9.87
C PRO A 219 11.47 -13.54 8.80
N ILE A 220 12.02 -13.48 7.58
CA ILE A 220 11.54 -14.32 6.50
C ILE A 220 11.77 -15.80 6.81
N ASN A 221 10.85 -16.65 6.38
CA ASN A 221 10.97 -18.10 6.51
C ASN A 221 10.69 -18.79 5.17
N TRP A 222 10.82 -20.12 5.15
CA TRP A 222 10.57 -20.92 3.94
C TRP A 222 9.15 -20.79 3.39
N THR A 223 8.16 -20.57 4.26
CA THR A 223 6.78 -20.29 3.82
C THR A 223 6.75 -18.97 3.07
N THR A 224 7.31 -17.90 3.62
CA THR A 224 7.41 -16.60 2.95
C THR A 224 8.05 -16.71 1.56
N VAL A 225 9.19 -17.39 1.46
CA VAL A 225 9.93 -17.56 0.19
C VAL A 225 9.09 -18.30 -0.84
N THR A 226 8.37 -19.35 -0.43
CA THR A 226 7.60 -20.20 -1.35
C THR A 226 6.23 -19.63 -1.73
N THR A 227 5.70 -18.68 -0.97
CA THR A 227 4.39 -18.05 -1.22
C THR A 227 4.46 -16.62 -1.75
N ILE A 228 5.65 -16.01 -1.81
CA ILE A 228 5.84 -14.58 -2.07
C ILE A 228 5.10 -14.06 -3.31
N LEU A 229 5.17 -14.76 -4.45
CA LEU A 229 4.54 -14.27 -5.68
C LEU A 229 3.01 -14.37 -5.63
N GLY A 230 2.48 -15.43 -5.02
CA GLY A 230 1.05 -15.57 -4.76
C GLY A 230 0.56 -14.49 -3.80
N ASN A 231 1.33 -14.21 -2.74
CA ASN A 231 1.03 -13.16 -1.77
C ASN A 231 1.05 -11.77 -2.43
N LEU A 232 2.05 -11.47 -3.25
CA LEU A 232 2.13 -10.20 -4.01
C LEU A 232 1.02 -10.07 -5.06
N PHE A 233 0.57 -11.19 -5.63
CA PHE A 233 -0.52 -11.18 -6.61
C PHE A 233 -1.89 -10.98 -5.95
N THR A 234 -2.10 -11.52 -4.75
CA THR A 234 -3.41 -11.55 -4.05
C THR A 234 -3.54 -10.55 -2.91
N GLY A 235 -2.43 -9.99 -2.44
CA GLY A 235 -2.38 -9.18 -1.22
C GLY A 235 -2.54 -9.97 0.08
N TYR A 236 -2.42 -11.30 0.03
CA TYR A 236 -2.54 -12.14 1.23
C TYR A 236 -1.35 -11.97 2.19
N GLU A 237 -1.63 -11.44 3.39
CA GLU A 237 -0.63 -11.21 4.46
C GLU A 237 -0.71 -12.22 5.62
N GLY A 238 -1.45 -13.33 5.46
CA GLY A 238 -1.52 -14.39 6.48
C GLY A 238 -2.89 -14.64 7.10
N THR A 239 -3.91 -13.87 6.69
CA THR A 239 -5.30 -14.03 7.15
C THR A 239 -6.23 -14.22 5.96
N PRO A 240 -7.06 -15.29 5.90
CA PRO A 240 -7.13 -16.39 6.87
C PRO A 240 -5.93 -17.34 6.76
N TRP A 241 -5.46 -17.87 7.90
CA TRP A 241 -4.21 -18.62 8.06
C TRP A 241 -4.07 -19.91 7.24
N ASP A 242 -5.12 -20.40 6.59
CA ASP A 242 -5.13 -21.66 5.84
C ASP A 242 -4.70 -21.52 4.36
N LEU A 243 -4.49 -20.29 3.86
CA LEU A 243 -4.22 -20.06 2.44
C LEU A 243 -2.77 -20.30 2.00
N TRP A 244 -1.82 -20.51 2.90
CA TRP A 244 -0.39 -20.60 2.54
C TRP A 244 -0.09 -21.65 1.48
N ASN A 245 -0.71 -22.84 1.55
CA ASN A 245 -0.52 -23.88 0.54
C ASN A 245 -1.08 -23.48 -0.83
N LYS A 246 -2.22 -22.79 -0.86
CA LYS A 246 -2.83 -22.28 -2.10
C LYS A 246 -1.95 -21.16 -2.69
N MET A 247 -1.38 -20.29 -1.86
CA MET A 247 -0.44 -19.25 -2.31
C MET A 247 0.87 -19.81 -2.82
N LYS A 248 1.33 -20.94 -2.29
CA LYS A 248 2.49 -21.68 -2.81
C LYS A 248 2.22 -22.22 -4.22
N VAL A 249 1.06 -22.87 -4.42
CA VAL A 249 0.64 -23.36 -5.74
C VAL A 249 0.51 -22.20 -6.74
N LEU A 250 -0.11 -21.09 -6.32
CA LEU A 250 -0.23 -19.89 -7.15
C LEU A 250 1.16 -19.30 -7.48
N SER A 251 2.09 -19.25 -6.52
CA SER A 251 3.45 -18.79 -6.77
C SER A 251 4.15 -19.65 -7.80
N LEU A 252 4.06 -20.98 -7.68
CA LEU A 252 4.64 -21.91 -8.66
C LEU A 252 4.03 -21.71 -10.04
N ALA A 253 2.70 -21.56 -10.14
CA ALA A 253 2.05 -21.25 -11.39
C ALA A 253 2.60 -19.94 -11.99
N ILE A 254 2.64 -18.85 -11.22
CA ILE A 254 3.18 -17.56 -11.67
C ILE A 254 4.61 -17.70 -12.18
N ILE A 255 5.46 -18.47 -11.50
CA ILE A 255 6.84 -18.74 -11.96
C ILE A 255 6.82 -19.42 -13.34
N VAL A 256 6.03 -20.48 -13.51
CA VAL A 256 5.91 -21.20 -14.79
C VAL A 256 5.43 -20.26 -15.90
N PHE A 257 4.33 -19.53 -15.69
CA PHE A 257 3.80 -18.57 -16.67
C PHE A 257 4.83 -17.47 -17.01
N SER A 258 5.59 -17.00 -16.02
CA SER A 258 6.62 -15.99 -16.20
C SER A 258 7.74 -16.47 -17.12
N PHE A 259 8.29 -17.66 -16.88
CA PHE A 259 9.33 -18.23 -17.73
C PHE A 259 8.83 -18.55 -19.15
N LEU A 260 7.56 -18.97 -19.29
CA LEU A 260 6.94 -19.20 -20.59
C LEU A 260 6.72 -17.91 -21.40
N SER A 261 6.47 -16.78 -20.73
CA SER A 261 6.39 -15.46 -21.39
C SER A 261 7.72 -15.08 -22.05
N ARG A 262 8.89 -15.41 -21.46
CA ARG A 262 10.22 -15.02 -21.99
C ARG A 262 10.42 -13.51 -22.16
N ARG A 263 9.59 -12.66 -21.56
CA ARG A 263 9.73 -11.20 -21.60
C ARG A 263 10.72 -10.74 -20.54
N LEU A 264 11.99 -10.62 -20.92
CA LEU A 264 13.10 -10.29 -20.02
C LEU A 264 12.87 -9.02 -19.19
N LEU A 265 12.24 -7.99 -19.76
CA LEU A 265 11.92 -6.75 -19.05
C LEU A 265 11.03 -6.98 -17.83
N PHE A 266 9.94 -7.74 -17.99
CA PHE A 266 9.02 -8.02 -16.88
C PHE A 266 9.59 -9.07 -15.92
N LEU A 267 10.38 -10.01 -16.43
CA LEU A 267 11.09 -10.98 -15.59
C LEU A 267 12.06 -10.30 -14.64
N THR A 268 12.88 -9.38 -15.14
CA THR A 268 13.81 -8.60 -14.31
C THR A 268 13.07 -7.66 -13.36
N TRP A 269 12.03 -6.98 -13.82
CA TRP A 269 11.17 -6.14 -12.97
C TRP A 269 10.52 -6.93 -11.82
N ALA A 270 10.09 -8.16 -12.04
CA ALA A 270 9.54 -8.98 -10.97
C ALA A 270 10.60 -9.61 -10.08
N ALA A 271 11.62 -10.26 -10.67
CA ALA A 271 12.56 -11.10 -9.94
C ALA A 271 13.58 -10.30 -9.13
N VAL A 272 14.13 -9.21 -9.69
CA VAL A 272 15.22 -8.47 -9.05
C VAL A 272 14.77 -7.85 -7.71
N PRO A 273 13.64 -7.11 -7.62
CA PRO A 273 13.18 -6.57 -6.35
C PRO A 273 12.86 -7.65 -5.33
N VAL A 274 12.21 -8.74 -5.75
CA VAL A 274 11.85 -9.85 -4.86
C VAL A 274 13.10 -10.51 -4.27
N ILE A 275 14.07 -10.86 -5.12
CA ILE A 275 15.30 -11.52 -4.68
C ILE A 275 16.10 -10.61 -3.76
N LEU A 276 16.29 -9.33 -4.14
CA LEU A 276 17.07 -8.40 -3.33
C LEU A 276 16.41 -8.14 -1.98
N VAL A 277 15.09 -7.95 -1.93
CA VAL A 277 14.38 -7.74 -0.66
C VAL A 277 14.40 -8.99 0.20
N LEU A 278 14.29 -10.20 -0.37
CA LEU A 278 14.43 -11.44 0.41
C LEU A 278 15.84 -11.58 0.99
N VAL A 279 16.89 -11.33 0.18
CA VAL A 279 18.29 -11.40 0.64
C VAL A 279 18.53 -10.38 1.76
N ILE A 280 18.09 -9.14 1.59
CA ILE A 280 18.23 -8.11 2.64
C ILE A 280 17.41 -8.49 3.88
N SER A 281 16.18 -8.99 3.69
CA SER A 281 15.28 -9.38 4.79
C SER A 281 15.76 -10.57 5.60
N TYR A 282 16.64 -11.39 5.04
CA TYR A 282 17.33 -12.44 5.78
C TYR A 282 18.23 -11.87 6.89
N PHE A 283 18.92 -10.77 6.61
CA PHE A 283 19.81 -10.11 7.58
C PHE A 283 19.09 -9.07 8.44
N LYS A 284 18.15 -8.32 7.84
CA LYS A 284 17.39 -7.27 8.49
C LYS A 284 15.96 -7.30 7.94
N PRO A 285 14.98 -7.81 8.70
CA PRO A 285 13.61 -7.97 8.22
C PRO A 285 13.00 -6.64 7.72
N ILE A 286 12.79 -6.54 6.41
CA ILE A 286 12.16 -5.37 5.76
C ILE A 286 11.00 -5.75 4.84
N TYR A 287 10.75 -7.05 4.66
CA TYR A 287 9.75 -7.53 3.72
C TYR A 287 8.33 -7.42 4.29
N VAL A 288 7.50 -6.68 3.57
CA VAL A 288 6.05 -6.63 3.72
C VAL A 288 5.45 -6.55 2.32
N ASN A 289 4.38 -7.28 2.02
CA ASN A 289 3.82 -7.40 0.67
C ASN A 289 3.64 -6.03 -0.01
N ARG A 290 3.05 -5.07 0.71
CA ARG A 290 2.76 -3.73 0.22
C ARG A 290 3.96 -2.88 -0.18
N TYR A 291 5.14 -3.16 0.40
CA TYR A 291 6.37 -2.46 -0.01
C TYR A 291 6.86 -2.91 -1.39
N LEU A 292 6.39 -4.06 -1.89
CA LEU A 292 6.69 -4.58 -3.22
C LEU A 292 5.47 -4.55 -4.15
N ILE A 293 4.45 -3.71 -3.89
CA ILE A 293 3.26 -3.60 -4.72
C ILE A 293 3.55 -3.34 -6.21
N PHE A 294 4.67 -2.67 -6.51
CA PHE A 294 5.11 -2.40 -7.88
C PHE A 294 5.58 -3.65 -8.64
N VAL A 295 5.77 -4.79 -7.97
CA VAL A 295 6.03 -6.09 -8.60
C VAL A 295 4.75 -6.64 -9.23
N THR A 296 3.58 -6.37 -8.63
CA THR A 296 2.30 -6.92 -9.06
C THR A 296 1.94 -6.58 -10.51
N PRO A 297 2.11 -5.33 -11.02
CA PRO A 297 1.93 -5.04 -12.44
C PRO A 297 2.82 -5.90 -13.34
N ALA A 298 4.09 -6.15 -12.98
CA ALA A 298 4.99 -7.00 -13.74
C ALA A 298 4.47 -8.45 -13.84
N LEU A 299 3.97 -9.00 -12.72
CA LEU A 299 3.35 -10.32 -12.69
C LEU A 299 2.12 -10.40 -13.60
N VAL A 300 1.27 -9.36 -13.57
CA VAL A 300 0.11 -9.27 -14.46
C VAL A 300 0.55 -9.28 -15.93
N PHE A 301 1.55 -8.48 -16.31
CA PHE A 301 2.09 -8.49 -17.68
C PHE A 301 2.63 -9.87 -18.10
N LEU A 302 3.37 -10.54 -17.23
CA LEU A 302 3.93 -11.88 -17.51
C LEU A 302 2.84 -12.91 -17.75
N ILE A 303 1.81 -12.96 -16.90
CA ILE A 303 0.69 -13.89 -17.03
C ILE A 303 -0.10 -13.59 -18.31
N VAL A 304 -0.46 -12.34 -18.55
CA VAL A 304 -1.25 -11.96 -19.74
C VAL A 304 -0.48 -12.19 -21.03
N ASP A 305 0.81 -11.86 -21.10
CA ASP A 305 1.66 -12.10 -22.28
C ASP A 305 1.81 -13.61 -22.56
N CYS A 306 1.95 -14.43 -21.51
CA CYS A 306 2.00 -15.89 -21.67
C CYS A 306 0.69 -16.43 -22.27
N ILE A 307 -0.47 -16.03 -21.74
CA ILE A 307 -1.77 -16.48 -22.26
C ILE A 307 -2.02 -15.93 -23.68
N ALA A 308 -1.54 -14.72 -23.98
CA ALA A 308 -1.65 -14.11 -25.31
C ALA A 308 -0.94 -14.91 -26.40
N LYS A 309 0.11 -15.66 -26.06
CA LYS A 309 0.91 -16.50 -26.98
C LYS A 309 0.27 -17.84 -27.32
N ILE A 310 -0.80 -18.24 -26.62
CA ILE A 310 -1.49 -19.50 -26.87
C ILE A 310 -2.19 -19.44 -28.23
N ARG A 311 -1.78 -20.34 -29.15
CA ARG A 311 -2.29 -20.38 -30.54
C ARG A 311 -3.75 -20.84 -30.61
N ASN A 312 -4.16 -21.79 -29.77
CA ASN A 312 -5.54 -22.28 -29.75
C ASN A 312 -6.45 -21.24 -29.08
N ARG A 313 -7.33 -20.62 -29.87
CA ARG A 313 -8.21 -19.54 -29.41
C ARG A 313 -9.21 -19.99 -28.34
N LEU A 314 -9.70 -21.23 -28.39
CA LEU A 314 -10.61 -21.77 -27.38
C LEU A 314 -9.87 -21.94 -26.04
N THR A 315 -8.67 -22.52 -26.06
CA THR A 315 -7.82 -22.66 -24.87
C THR A 315 -7.46 -21.29 -24.28
N GLN A 316 -7.12 -20.33 -25.13
CA GLN A 316 -6.82 -18.96 -24.70
C GLN A 316 -8.03 -18.31 -24.00
N ILE A 317 -9.21 -18.35 -24.62
CA ILE A 317 -10.43 -17.77 -24.02
C ILE A 317 -10.79 -18.48 -22.72
N ALA A 318 -10.71 -19.81 -22.69
CA ALA A 318 -10.99 -20.59 -21.49
C ALA A 318 -10.06 -20.20 -20.33
N LEU A 319 -8.75 -20.09 -20.57
CA LEU A 319 -7.78 -19.68 -19.55
C LEU A 319 -8.01 -18.25 -19.07
N LEU A 320 -8.27 -17.31 -19.98
CA LEU A 320 -8.57 -15.93 -19.61
C LEU A 320 -9.87 -15.83 -18.79
N PHE A 321 -10.88 -16.61 -19.14
CA PHE A 321 -12.14 -16.69 -18.40
C PHE A 321 -11.96 -17.33 -17.02
N SER A 322 -11.26 -18.47 -16.93
CA SER A 322 -10.94 -19.11 -15.64
C SER A 322 -10.14 -18.19 -14.72
N PHE A 323 -9.18 -17.44 -15.28
CA PHE A 323 -8.40 -16.49 -14.52
C PHE A 323 -9.22 -15.29 -14.04
N PHE A 324 -10.14 -14.80 -14.89
CA PHE A 324 -11.11 -13.79 -14.49
C PHE A 324 -12.03 -14.27 -13.37
N ILE A 325 -12.58 -15.49 -13.47
CA ILE A 325 -13.38 -16.10 -12.41
C ILE A 325 -12.57 -16.18 -11.12
N PHE A 326 -11.32 -16.64 -11.16
CA PHE A 326 -10.46 -16.70 -9.98
C PHE A 326 -10.33 -15.33 -9.31
N ILE A 327 -9.98 -14.28 -10.07
CA ILE A 327 -9.83 -12.92 -9.55
C ILE A 327 -11.16 -12.41 -8.98
N PHE A 328 -12.25 -12.59 -9.71
CA PHE A 328 -13.58 -12.14 -9.28
C PHE A 328 -14.01 -12.85 -7.99
N SER A 329 -13.91 -14.18 -7.94
CA SER A 329 -14.24 -14.97 -6.75
C SER A 329 -13.36 -14.60 -5.56
N PHE A 330 -12.06 -14.36 -5.76
CA PHE A 330 -11.18 -13.92 -4.69
C PHE A 330 -11.60 -12.54 -4.14
N ASN A 331 -11.95 -11.60 -5.02
CA ASN A 331 -12.44 -10.27 -4.61
C ASN A 331 -13.83 -10.28 -3.97
N VAL A 332 -14.61 -11.36 -4.11
CA VAL A 332 -15.89 -11.53 -3.40
C VAL A 332 -15.69 -12.22 -2.04
N TRP A 333 -14.71 -13.12 -1.97
CA TRP A 333 -14.49 -13.96 -0.80
C TRP A 333 -13.55 -13.34 0.24
N PHE A 334 -12.51 -12.66 -0.21
CA PHE A 334 -11.42 -12.18 0.65
C PHE A 334 -11.76 -10.91 1.47
N PRO A 335 -12.44 -9.87 0.93
CA PRO A 335 -12.68 -8.64 1.68
C PRO A 335 -13.38 -8.80 3.04
N PRO A 336 -14.43 -9.62 3.19
CA PRO A 336 -15.04 -9.87 4.51
C PRO A 336 -14.07 -10.40 5.56
N LEU A 337 -13.07 -11.18 5.15
CA LEU A 337 -12.06 -11.79 6.02
C LEU A 337 -10.93 -10.81 6.38
N HIS A 338 -10.86 -9.69 5.66
CA HIS A 338 -9.84 -8.66 5.82
C HIS A 338 -10.47 -7.30 6.22
N LYS A 339 -11.59 -7.37 6.95
CA LYS A 339 -12.28 -6.20 7.48
C LYS A 339 -11.46 -5.56 8.60
N LYS A 340 -11.33 -4.23 8.56
CA LYS A 340 -10.67 -3.43 9.60
C LYS A 340 -11.59 -3.29 10.82
N LEU A 341 -11.00 -3.16 12.02
CA LEU A 341 -11.79 -2.84 13.22
C LEU A 341 -12.43 -1.45 13.06
N ASP A 342 -13.60 -1.29 13.64
CA ASP A 342 -14.43 -0.10 13.44
C ASP A 342 -14.39 0.82 14.68
N LEU A 343 -13.28 1.55 14.84
CA LEU A 343 -13.13 2.46 15.97
C LEU A 343 -14.08 3.68 15.90
N LYS A 344 -14.62 3.98 14.72
CA LYS A 344 -15.60 5.05 14.53
C LYS A 344 -16.86 4.82 15.34
N ILE A 345 -17.32 3.56 15.43
CA ILE A 345 -18.50 3.21 16.24
C ILE A 345 -18.18 3.46 17.72
N THR A 346 -17.06 2.93 18.21
CA THR A 346 -16.57 3.12 19.58
C THR A 346 -16.48 4.59 19.96
N ILE A 347 -15.90 5.41 19.09
CA ILE A 347 -15.76 6.85 19.33
C ILE A 347 -17.12 7.55 19.40
N LYS A 348 -18.07 7.20 18.53
CA LYS A 348 -19.44 7.74 18.58
C LYS A 348 -20.19 7.35 19.86
N GLU A 349 -19.92 6.18 20.41
CA GLU A 349 -20.48 5.76 21.70
C GLU A 349 -19.88 6.58 22.84
N ILE A 350 -18.56 6.74 22.86
CA ILE A 350 -17.85 7.58 23.83
C ILE A 350 -18.35 9.02 23.77
N GLU A 351 -18.50 9.61 22.57
CA GLU A 351 -19.03 10.97 22.41
C GLU A 351 -20.42 11.17 23.01
N LYS A 352 -21.28 10.15 22.97
CA LYS A 352 -22.63 10.21 23.57
C LYS A 352 -22.60 10.12 25.09
N LEU A 353 -21.59 9.47 25.67
CA LEU A 353 -21.46 9.22 27.10
C LEU A 353 -20.57 10.26 27.82
N ALA A 354 -19.62 10.84 27.10
CA ALA A 354 -18.62 11.76 27.63
C ALA A 354 -19.18 13.17 27.80
N ASN A 355 -18.89 13.78 28.95
CA ASN A 355 -19.13 15.19 29.18
C ASN A 355 -18.02 16.05 28.55
N SER A 356 -18.18 17.38 28.59
CA SER A 356 -17.21 18.35 28.05
C SER A 356 -15.84 18.33 28.76
N THR A 357 -15.75 17.75 29.96
CA THR A 357 -14.52 17.68 30.77
C THR A 357 -13.87 16.30 30.77
N ASP A 358 -14.54 15.29 30.21
CA ASP A 358 -14.03 13.92 30.15
C ASP A 358 -12.98 13.78 29.05
N LEU A 359 -12.07 12.82 29.23
CA LEU A 359 -10.89 12.62 28.41
C LEU A 359 -10.87 11.22 27.78
N VAL A 360 -10.28 11.11 26.60
CA VAL A 360 -10.15 9.85 25.85
C VAL A 360 -8.70 9.41 25.85
N PHE A 361 -8.46 8.15 26.17
CA PHE A 361 -7.13 7.56 26.24
C PHE A 361 -7.06 6.40 25.25
N SER A 362 -5.95 6.26 24.56
CA SER A 362 -5.67 5.10 23.71
C SER A 362 -4.57 4.26 24.33
N GLN A 363 -4.73 2.94 24.30
CA GLN A 363 -3.74 2.01 24.84
C GLN A 363 -2.48 1.91 23.96
N THR A 364 -2.61 2.18 22.65
CA THR A 364 -1.49 2.11 21.71
C THR A 364 -1.43 3.32 20.77
N PRO A 365 -0.27 3.61 20.17
CA PRO A 365 -0.13 4.65 19.15
C PRO A 365 -1.08 4.47 17.97
N LEU A 366 -1.37 3.22 17.60
CA LEU A 366 -2.20 2.89 16.45
C LEU A 366 -3.65 3.29 16.69
N THR A 367 -4.20 2.95 17.86
CA THR A 367 -5.53 3.39 18.29
C THR A 367 -5.57 4.88 18.58
N PHE A 368 -4.45 5.48 19.01
CA PHE A 368 -4.35 6.94 19.21
C PHE A 368 -4.56 7.71 17.90
N PHE A 369 -3.99 7.27 16.78
CA PHE A 369 -4.19 7.96 15.49
C PHE A 369 -5.64 7.88 15.03
N GLU A 370 -6.26 6.71 15.14
CA GLU A 370 -7.67 6.52 14.79
C GLU A 370 -8.58 7.34 15.70
N ALA A 371 -8.37 7.31 17.02
CA ALA A 371 -9.12 8.11 17.98
C ALA A 371 -8.94 9.63 17.73
N SER A 372 -7.72 10.07 17.44
CA SER A 372 -7.44 11.47 17.08
C SER A 372 -8.11 11.89 15.77
N TYR A 373 -8.25 10.98 14.82
CA TYR A 373 -8.96 11.27 13.58
C TYR A 373 -10.48 11.39 13.81
N TYR A 374 -11.06 10.46 14.58
CA TYR A 374 -12.52 10.37 14.76
C TYR A 374 -13.09 11.29 15.81
N PHE A 375 -12.35 11.56 16.90
CA PHE A 375 -12.86 12.33 18.01
C PHE A 375 -12.82 13.84 17.69
N PRO A 376 -13.95 14.58 17.80
CA PRO A 376 -14.05 15.97 17.38
C PRO A 376 -13.04 16.90 18.03
N ASP A 377 -12.76 16.68 19.32
CA ASP A 377 -11.82 17.48 20.09
C ASP A 377 -10.54 16.69 20.39
N ARG A 378 -9.61 16.73 19.45
CA ARG A 378 -8.31 16.07 19.53
C ARG A 378 -7.47 16.51 20.71
N SER A 379 -7.73 17.68 21.29
CA SER A 379 -7.02 18.15 22.48
C SER A 379 -7.26 17.23 23.68
N ARG A 380 -8.38 16.49 23.70
CA ARG A 380 -8.78 15.55 24.76
C ARG A 380 -8.39 14.10 24.53
N VAL A 381 -7.72 13.78 23.42
CA VAL A 381 -7.21 12.44 23.14
C VAL A 381 -5.76 12.33 23.61
N PHE A 382 -5.47 11.29 24.39
CA PHE A 382 -4.15 11.03 24.99
C PHE A 382 -3.70 9.59 24.75
N LEU A 383 -2.40 9.35 24.76
CA LEU A 383 -1.81 8.01 24.74
C LEU A 383 -1.49 7.59 26.17
N TYR A 384 -2.14 6.52 26.65
CA TYR A 384 -1.89 5.99 27.98
C TYR A 384 -0.63 5.12 27.98
N ASN A 385 0.38 5.51 28.77
CA ASN A 385 1.67 4.84 28.87
C ASN A 385 2.14 4.71 30.33
N ALA A 386 1.36 4.02 31.18
CA ALA A 386 1.72 3.81 32.58
C ALA A 386 3.06 3.10 32.80
N LYS A 387 3.50 2.26 31.85
CA LYS A 387 4.78 1.55 31.92
C LYS A 387 5.97 2.38 31.43
N LYS A 388 5.77 3.62 31.00
CA LYS A 388 6.80 4.52 30.44
C LYS A 388 7.65 3.86 29.36
N ILE A 389 7.01 3.01 28.56
CA ILE A 389 7.66 2.30 27.46
C ILE A 389 7.88 3.31 26.33
N GLU A 390 9.10 3.42 25.81
CA GLU A 390 9.33 4.21 24.60
C GLU A 390 8.56 3.59 23.43
N VAL A 391 7.72 4.38 22.75
CA VAL A 391 7.07 3.92 21.53
C VAL A 391 8.14 3.69 20.48
N PRO A 392 8.19 2.50 19.88
CA PRO A 392 9.17 2.21 18.86
C PRO A 392 9.11 3.23 17.73
N TYR A 393 10.27 3.57 17.18
CA TYR A 393 10.39 4.58 16.12
C TYR A 393 9.42 4.34 14.95
N TYR A 394 9.18 3.06 14.61
CA TYR A 394 8.31 2.63 13.51
C TYR A 394 6.80 2.79 13.76
N ALA A 395 6.37 3.14 14.97
CA ALA A 395 4.96 3.24 15.34
C ALA A 395 4.42 4.69 15.34
N GLY A 396 5.09 5.59 14.60
CA GLY A 396 4.62 6.97 14.41
C GLY A 396 4.81 7.89 15.62
N HIS A 397 5.81 7.61 16.47
CA HIS A 397 6.14 8.42 17.65
C HIS A 397 6.30 9.93 17.35
N ASN A 398 6.67 10.28 16.13
CA ASN A 398 6.86 11.65 15.65
C ASN A 398 5.58 12.49 15.63
N LEU A 399 4.39 11.87 15.50
CA LEU A 399 3.11 12.57 15.55
C LEU A 399 2.53 12.72 16.96
N ILE A 400 3.05 11.99 17.94
CA ILE A 400 2.54 12.01 19.33
C ILE A 400 3.48 12.85 20.18
N THR A 401 3.14 14.13 20.36
CA THR A 401 3.92 15.05 21.21
C THR A 401 4.01 14.53 22.63
N LYS A 402 5.14 14.77 23.33
CA LYS A 402 5.39 14.27 24.70
C LYS A 402 4.27 14.61 25.70
N GLU A 403 3.59 15.73 25.51
CA GLU A 403 2.46 16.17 26.34
C GLU A 403 1.23 15.27 26.22
N LYS A 404 1.09 14.53 25.12
CA LYS A 404 0.02 13.56 24.91
C LYS A 404 0.28 12.21 25.59
N TRP A 405 1.45 12.04 26.19
CA TRP A 405 1.82 10.82 26.90
C TRP A 405 1.52 10.99 28.37
N VAL A 406 0.64 10.13 28.86
CA VAL A 406 0.11 10.22 30.22
C VAL A 406 0.20 8.86 30.89
N ASP A 407 0.70 8.83 32.11
CA ASP A 407 0.84 7.62 32.93
C ASP A 407 -0.27 7.47 33.98
N THR A 408 -1.04 8.53 34.22
CA THR A 408 -2.17 8.55 35.16
C THR A 408 -3.48 8.96 34.49
N PHE A 409 -4.59 8.54 35.09
CA PHE A 409 -5.94 8.98 34.71
C PHE A 409 -6.32 10.23 35.50
N PRO A 410 -7.31 11.02 35.03
CA PRO A 410 -7.78 12.18 35.77
C PRO A 410 -8.58 11.74 37.01
N GLU A 411 -8.52 12.57 38.06
CA GLU A 411 -9.34 12.40 39.25
C GLU A 411 -10.80 12.83 39.00
N TYR A 412 -11.72 12.26 39.79
CA TYR A 412 -13.11 12.67 39.83
C TYR A 412 -13.24 14.21 40.03
N PRO A 413 -14.15 14.91 39.33
CA PRO A 413 -15.32 14.40 38.59
C PRO A 413 -15.07 14.03 37.13
N ARG A 414 -13.84 14.09 36.62
CA ARG A 414 -13.54 13.75 35.22
C ARG A 414 -13.43 12.24 35.04
N LYS A 415 -14.06 11.72 33.99
CA LYS A 415 -13.91 10.33 33.57
C LYS A 415 -12.84 10.20 32.51
N ALA A 416 -12.18 9.05 32.48
CA ALA A 416 -11.33 8.61 31.39
C ALA A 416 -12.00 7.47 30.62
N PHE A 417 -12.05 7.60 29.30
CA PHE A 417 -12.46 6.53 28.39
C PHE A 417 -11.20 5.90 27.79
N LEU A 418 -10.80 4.74 28.29
CA LEU A 418 -9.63 4.01 27.81
C LEU A 418 -10.03 3.07 26.67
N ILE A 419 -9.52 3.34 25.47
CA ILE A 419 -9.72 2.56 24.25
C ILE A 419 -8.66 1.47 24.14
N HIS A 420 -9.10 0.24 23.92
CA HIS A 420 -8.27 -0.94 23.71
C HIS A 420 -8.02 -1.22 22.22
N ASP A 421 -7.03 -2.07 21.92
CA ASP A 421 -6.62 -2.42 20.55
C ASP A 421 -7.68 -3.19 19.75
N ASP A 422 -8.65 -3.81 20.42
CA ASP A 422 -9.79 -4.51 19.84
C ASP A 422 -11.00 -3.59 19.60
N SER A 423 -10.80 -2.27 19.72
CA SER A 423 -11.83 -1.23 19.62
C SER A 423 -12.89 -1.26 20.72
N THR A 424 -12.69 -2.00 21.81
CA THR A 424 -13.51 -1.85 23.03
C THR A 424 -13.00 -0.68 23.88
N TYR A 425 -13.78 -0.27 24.89
CA TYR A 425 -13.34 0.76 25.84
C TYR A 425 -13.80 0.48 27.27
N GLU A 426 -13.03 0.98 28.22
CA GLU A 426 -13.34 0.99 29.66
C GLU A 426 -13.57 2.43 30.13
N VAL A 427 -14.50 2.63 31.08
CA VAL A 427 -14.72 3.91 31.74
C VAL A 427 -14.08 3.90 33.11
N ILE A 428 -13.07 4.73 33.30
CA ILE A 428 -12.28 4.84 34.53
C ILE A 428 -12.65 6.14 35.25
N SER A 429 -12.92 6.04 36.54
CA SER A 429 -13.17 7.18 37.44
C SER A 429 -12.38 6.94 38.72
N GLN A 430 -11.23 7.60 38.86
CA GLN A 430 -10.42 7.50 40.07
C GLN A 430 -11.02 8.38 41.17
N LYS A 431 -11.18 7.81 42.37
CA LYS A 431 -11.68 8.50 43.57
C LYS A 431 -10.57 9.21 44.30
#